data_AF-A0A7C3FSX8-F1
#
_entry.id   AF-A0A7C3FSX8-F1
#
_cell.length_a   1.000
_cell.length_b   1.000
_cell.length_c   1.000
_cell.angle_alpha   90.00
_cell.angle_beta   90.00
_cell.angle_gamma   90.00
#
_symmetry.space_group_name_H-M   'P 1'
#
loop_
_entity.id
_entity.type
_entity.pdbx_description
1 polymer ?
#
loop_
_entity_poly.entity_id
_entity_poly.type
_entity_poly.pdbx_seq_one_letter_code
_entity_poly.pdbx_strand_id
1 'polypeptide(L)' 'MPDALGSVRQTTDAAGAVVRAREWTPFGVALALSGAEGAGESPAGLGFTGEWWDADVGLEYLRARWYQPGTGRFTCPDR' A
#
# COMPACT_ATOMS: atom_id res chain seq x y z
N MET A 1 2.84 -11.33 -10.19
CA MET A 1 2.46 -10.35 -11.24
C MET A 1 1.90 -9.11 -10.55
N PRO A 2 2.32 -7.89 -10.94
CA PRO A 2 1.69 -6.67 -10.46
C PRO A 2 0.24 -6.64 -10.92
N ASP A 3 -0.64 -6.00 -10.14
CA ASP A 3 -2.01 -5.76 -10.61
C ASP A 3 -2.08 -4.65 -11.66
N ALA A 4 -3.26 -4.46 -12.24
CA ALA A 4 -3.51 -3.46 -13.25
C ALA A 4 -3.20 -2.02 -12.80
N LEU A 5 -3.16 -1.76 -11.49
CA LEU A 5 -2.83 -0.45 -10.93
C LEU A 5 -1.34 -0.31 -10.57
N GLY A 6 -0.56 -1.39 -10.68
CA GLY A 6 0.87 -1.38 -10.36
C GLY A 6 1.20 -1.54 -8.87
N SER A 7 0.30 -2.11 -8.06
CA SER A 7 0.57 -2.25 -6.61
C SER A 7 1.70 -3.24 -6.31
N VAL A 8 2.49 -2.96 -5.28
CA VAL A 8 3.68 -3.72 -4.87
C VAL A 8 3.32 -4.97 -4.08
N ARG A 9 2.91 -6.03 -4.79
CA ARG A 9 2.41 -7.31 -4.24
C ARG A 9 3.43 -8.13 -3.46
N GLN A 10 4.70 -8.02 -3.82
CA GLN A 10 5.76 -8.84 -3.24
C GLN A 10 7.04 -8.03 -3.13
N THR A 11 7.76 -8.20 -2.03
CA THR A 11 9.10 -7.68 -1.84
C THR A 11 10.05 -8.85 -1.65
N THR A 12 11.19 -8.81 -2.34
CA THR A 12 12.23 -9.84 -2.23
C THR A 12 13.49 -9.26 -1.60
N ASP A 13 14.29 -10.12 -0.97
CA ASP A 13 15.65 -9.78 -0.58
C ASP A 13 16.62 -9.82 -1.79
N ALA A 14 17.91 -9.56 -1.52
CA ALA A 14 18.96 -9.60 -2.54
C ALA A 14 19.23 -11.00 -3.12
N ALA A 15 18.80 -12.06 -2.43
CA ALA A 15 18.90 -13.45 -2.91
C ALA A 15 17.66 -13.87 -3.72
N GLY A 16 16.64 -13.00 -3.84
CA GLY A 16 15.39 -13.27 -4.55
C GLY A 16 14.35 -14.01 -3.71
N ALA A 17 14.58 -14.20 -2.41
CA ALA A 17 13.59 -14.79 -1.52
C ALA A 17 12.49 -13.77 -1.19
N VAL A 18 11.23 -14.19 -1.25
CA VAL A 18 10.08 -13.33 -0.92
C VAL A 18 10.06 -13.10 0.59
N VAL A 19 10.32 -11.86 1.00
CA VAL A 19 10.31 -11.45 2.42
C VAL A 19 8.94 -10.97 2.86
N ARG A 20 8.12 -10.47 1.93
CA ARG A 20 6.74 -10.00 2.20
C ARG A 20 5.84 -10.24 0.99
N ALA A 21 4.61 -10.67 1.25
CA ALA A 21 3.54 -10.76 0.26
C ALA A 21 2.32 -9.98 0.75
N ARG A 22 1.64 -9.26 -0.15
CA ARG A 22 0.54 -8.35 0.17
C ARG A 22 -0.49 -8.32 -0.96
N GLU A 23 -1.72 -8.03 -0.57
CA GLU A 23 -2.88 -7.85 -1.43
C GLU A 23 -3.65 -6.62 -0.94
N TRP A 24 -4.37 -5.98 -1.85
CA TRP A 24 -5.14 -4.77 -1.55
C TRP A 24 -6.58 -4.96 -1.98
N THR A 25 -7.49 -4.35 -1.23
CA THR A 25 -8.83 -4.10 -1.71
C THR A 25 -8.81 -3.11 -2.88
N PRO A 26 -9.91 -2.95 -3.63
CA PRO A 26 -9.98 -2.00 -4.73
C PRO A 26 -9.66 -0.54 -4.35
N PHE A 27 -9.75 -0.19 -3.06
CA PHE A 27 -9.45 1.14 -2.54
C PHE A 27 -8.14 1.20 -1.74
N GLY A 28 -7.28 0.17 -1.85
CA GLY A 28 -5.94 0.22 -1.27
C GLY A 28 -5.82 -0.20 0.19
N VAL A 29 -6.87 -0.77 0.79
CA VAL A 29 -6.74 -1.35 2.15
C VAL A 29 -5.95 -2.64 2.06
N ALA A 30 -4.87 -2.75 2.82
CA ALA A 30 -4.04 -3.95 2.87
C ALA A 30 -4.78 -5.13 3.49
N LEU A 31 -4.81 -6.25 2.77
CA LEU A 31 -5.33 -7.51 3.27
C LEU A 31 -4.18 -8.28 3.94
N ALA A 32 -4.46 -8.86 5.11
CA ALA A 32 -3.46 -9.62 5.85
C ALA A 32 -2.96 -10.82 5.03
N LEU A 33 -1.65 -10.87 4.82
CA LEU A 33 -0.94 -11.97 4.17
C LEU A 33 0.36 -12.27 4.91
N SER A 34 0.98 -13.40 4.59
CA SER A 34 2.18 -13.87 5.28
C SER A 34 3.32 -12.85 5.23
N GLY A 35 3.88 -12.54 6.41
CA GLY A 35 4.97 -11.56 6.57
C GLY A 35 4.53 -10.09 6.54
N ALA A 36 3.23 -9.81 6.49
CA ALA A 36 2.64 -8.49 6.71
C ALA A 36 2.05 -8.39 8.13
N GLU A 37 2.03 -7.16 8.67
CA GLU A 37 1.32 -6.81 9.90
C GLU A 37 -0.20 -7.08 9.76
N GLY A 38 -1.00 -6.81 10.80
CA GLY A 38 -2.43 -7.09 10.83
C GLY A 38 -3.21 -6.52 9.63
N ALA A 39 -4.38 -7.10 9.34
CA ALA A 39 -5.24 -6.61 8.25
C ALA A 39 -5.55 -5.12 8.43
N GLY A 40 -5.37 -4.31 7.39
CA GLY A 40 -5.51 -2.86 7.44
C GLY A 40 -4.24 -2.09 7.79
N GLU A 41 -3.16 -2.76 8.19
CA GLU A 41 -1.87 -2.15 8.47
C GLU A 41 -0.88 -2.47 7.34
N SER A 42 -0.36 -1.44 6.68
CA SER A 42 0.80 -1.57 5.79
C SER A 42 2.06 -1.05 6.49
N PRO A 43 3.20 -1.74 6.37
CA PRO A 43 4.48 -1.15 6.76
C PRO A 43 4.80 0.03 5.83
N ALA A 44 5.54 1.01 6.34
CA ALA A 44 5.97 2.17 5.57
C ALA A 44 6.72 1.75 4.28
N GLY A 45 6.47 2.47 3.19
CA GLY A 45 7.11 2.24 1.90
C GLY A 45 6.13 2.10 0.74
N LEU A 46 6.63 1.60 -0.40
CA LEU A 46 5.81 1.45 -1.60
C LEU A 46 4.73 0.37 -1.42
N GLY A 47 3.50 0.69 -1.83
CA GLY A 47 2.32 -0.13 -1.60
C GLY A 47 1.32 -0.09 -2.75
N PHE A 48 0.11 0.37 -2.45
CA PHE A 48 -1.00 0.40 -3.40
C PHE A 48 -0.67 1.34 -4.56
N THR A 49 -1.02 0.98 -5.79
CA THR A 49 -0.67 1.75 -7.00
C THR A 49 0.82 2.09 -7.20
N GLY A 50 1.72 1.46 -6.42
CA GLY A 50 3.14 1.78 -6.42
C GLY A 50 3.49 3.09 -5.71
N GLU A 51 2.60 3.62 -4.88
CA GLU A 51 2.79 4.89 -4.17
C GLU A 51 3.22 4.66 -2.72
N TRP A 52 3.66 5.73 -2.06
CA TRP A 52 4.25 5.64 -0.72
C TRP A 52 3.17 5.61 0.36
N TRP A 53 3.14 4.52 1.13
CA TRP A 53 2.37 4.41 2.35
C TRP A 53 3.16 4.93 3.55
N ASP A 54 2.55 5.83 4.31
CA ASP A 54 3.05 6.31 5.59
C ASP A 54 2.23 5.65 6.73
N ALA A 55 2.88 4.75 7.45
CA ALA A 55 2.26 3.99 8.54
C ALA A 55 2.00 4.84 9.79
N ASP A 56 2.74 5.94 9.99
CA ASP A 56 2.60 6.78 11.18
C ASP A 56 1.31 7.62 11.11
N VAL A 57 0.90 8.01 9.89
CA VAL A 57 -0.35 8.75 9.66
C VAL A 57 -1.49 7.90 9.08
N GLY A 58 -1.20 6.69 8.59
CA GLY A 58 -2.19 5.80 7.98
C GLY A 58 -2.72 6.32 6.65
N LEU A 59 -1.87 7.00 5.86
CA LEU A 59 -2.23 7.62 4.59
C LEU A 59 -1.24 7.25 3.49
N GLU A 60 -1.74 7.26 2.26
CA GLU A 60 -0.93 7.08 1.07
C GLU A 60 -0.65 8.42 0.40
N TYR A 61 0.60 8.64 0.01
CA TYR A 61 1.03 9.86 -0.63
C TYR A 61 1.09 9.68 -2.16
N LEU A 62 0.06 10.18 -2.86
CA LEU A 62 -0.02 10.13 -4.33
C LEU A 62 0.69 11.35 -4.97
N ARG A 63 1.87 11.71 -4.46
CA ARG A 63 2.75 12.82 -4.90
C ARG A 63 2.21 14.24 -4.72
N ALA A 64 0.92 14.48 -4.99
CA ALA A 64 0.29 15.79 -4.86
C ALA A 64 -0.73 15.83 -3.71
N ARG A 65 -1.27 14.67 -3.33
CA ARG A 65 -2.35 14.56 -2.34
C ARG A 65 -2.18 13.35 -1.45
N TRP A 66 -2.67 13.49 -0.23
CA TRP A 66 -2.81 12.38 0.70
C TRP A 66 -4.15 11.69 0.50
N TYR A 67 -4.10 10.37 0.38
CA TYR A 67 -5.22 9.49 0.17
C TYR A 67 -5.43 8.61 1.40
N GLN A 68 -6.68 8.40 1.79
CA GLN A 68 -7.07 7.54 2.90
C GLN A 68 -7.79 6.30 2.35
N PRO A 69 -7.10 5.14 2.26
CA PRO A 69 -7.67 3.90 1.72
C PRO A 69 -8.92 3.42 2.46
N GLY A 70 -8.94 3.57 3.80
CA GLY A 70 -10.05 3.10 4.63
C GLY A 70 -11.39 3.75 4.29
N THR A 71 -11.39 4.97 3.75
CA THR A 71 -12.61 5.68 3.31
C THR A 71 -12.69 5.84 1.79
N GLY A 72 -11.62 5.48 1.07
CA GLY A 72 -11.50 5.65 -0.37
C GLY A 72 -11.45 7.11 -0.83
N ARG A 73 -10.96 8.04 -0.01
CA ARG A 73 -11.05 9.50 -0.26
C ARG A 73 -9.73 10.23 -0.06
N PHE A 74 -9.60 11.37 -0.73
CA PHE A 74 -8.53 12.34 -0.46
C PHE A 74 -8.80 13.14 0.81
N THR A 75 -7.75 13.53 1.51
CA THR A 75 -7.84 14.41 2.69
C THR A 75 -8.01 15.88 2.34
N CYS A 76 -7.80 16.25 1.06
CA CYS A 76 -8.02 17.60 0.54
C CYS A 76 -8.73 17.57 -0.82
N PRO A 77 -9.53 18.62 -1.14
CA PRO A 77 -10.12 18.77 -2.48
C PRO A 77 -9.06 19.07 -3.54
N ASP A 78 -9.40 18.74 -4.78
CA ASP A 78 -8.65 19.19 -5.96
C ASP A 78 -8.72 20.72 -6.08
N ARG A 79 -7.63 21.35 -6.53
CA ARG A 79 -7.58 22.79 -6.79
C ARG A 79 -7.61 23.07 -8.28
#